data_AF-A0A543INE0-F1
#
_entry.id   AF-A0A543INE0-F1
#
_cell.length_a   1.000
_cell.length_b   1.000
_cell.length_c   1.000
_cell.angle_alpha   90.00
_cell.angle_beta   90.00
_cell.angle_gamma   90.00
#
_symmetry.space_group_name_H-M   'P 1'
#
loop_
_entity.id
_entity.type
_entity.pdbx_description
1 polymer ?
#
loop_
_entity_poly.entity_id
_entity_poly.type
_entity_poly.pdbx_seq_one_letter_code
_entity_poly.pdbx_strand_id
1 'polypeptide(L)' 'MRAIQRVKRRWPGMRGDRGMSTAEYAVGTIAAAAFASLLFKIVTSSQVKQLLLQIIEKALNLAG' A
#
# COMPACT_ATOMS: atom_id res chain seq x y z
N MET A 1 -11.06 14.13 52.77
CA MET A 1 -9.76 14.00 52.08
C MET A 1 -9.97 13.22 50.79
N ARG A 2 -10.08 13.88 49.63
CA ARG A 2 -10.39 13.23 48.34
C ARG A 2 -9.09 13.02 47.56
N ALA A 3 -8.37 11.93 47.85
CA ALA A 3 -7.20 11.52 47.09
C ALA A 3 -7.60 10.63 45.91
N ILE A 4 -8.28 11.22 44.93
CA ILE A 4 -8.41 10.65 43.59
C ILE A 4 -8.07 11.79 42.66
N GLN A 5 -6.93 11.74 41.98
CA GLN A 5 -6.84 12.28 40.62
C GLN A 5 -5.53 11.91 39.91
N ARG A 6 -5.70 10.97 38.98
CA ARG A 6 -5.09 10.96 37.64
C ARG A 6 -3.57 10.83 37.61
N VAL A 7 -3.12 9.57 37.53
CA VAL A 7 -1.99 9.21 36.65
C VAL A 7 -2.43 9.57 35.22
N LYS A 8 -2.33 10.85 34.88
CA LYS A 8 -2.48 11.33 33.50
C LYS A 8 -1.22 10.81 32.82
N ARG A 9 -1.34 9.68 32.11
CA ARG A 9 -0.32 9.17 31.18
C ARG A 9 -0.07 10.28 30.16
N ARG A 10 0.81 11.21 30.51
CA ARG A 10 1.26 12.28 29.64
C ARG A 10 2.31 11.62 28.77
N TRP A 11 1.91 11.16 27.60
CA TRP A 11 2.85 10.81 26.55
C TRP A 11 3.61 12.11 26.22
N PRO A 12 4.85 12.30 26.68
CA PRO A 12 5.58 13.53 26.45
C PRO A 12 6.33 13.31 25.14
N GLY A 13 5.65 13.45 24.00
CA GLY A 13 6.25 13.00 22.74
C GLY A 13 5.74 13.59 21.44
N MET A 14 4.69 14.45 21.42
CA MET A 14 4.30 15.18 20.20
C MET A 14 4.89 16.60 20.21
N ARG A 15 6.20 16.71 20.46
CA ARG A 15 6.95 17.95 20.25
C ARG A 15 7.74 17.82 18.96
N GLY A 16 7.08 18.02 17.82
CA GLY A 16 7.79 18.14 16.55
C GLY A 16 6.89 18.11 15.33
N ASP A 17 6.39 19.26 14.90
CA ASP A 17 6.09 19.47 13.47
C ASP A 17 7.33 19.16 12.60
N ARG A 18 8.53 19.29 13.20
CA ARG A 18 9.79 18.80 12.63
C ARG A 18 9.78 17.27 12.52
N GLY A 19 9.60 16.76 11.31
CA GLY A 19 9.66 15.34 10.96
C GLY A 19 8.32 14.72 10.59
N MET A 20 7.20 15.42 10.82
CA MET A 20 5.87 14.97 10.41
C MET A 20 5.81 14.78 8.88
N SER A 21 6.27 15.78 8.11
CA SER A 21 6.32 15.67 6.65
C SER A 21 7.24 14.54 6.16
N THR A 22 8.40 14.32 6.80
CA THR A 22 9.30 13.21 6.42
C THR A 22 8.66 11.84 6.67
N ALA A 23 7.93 11.69 7.77
CA ALA A 23 7.18 10.46 8.06
C ALA A 23 6.06 10.22 7.04
N GLU A 24 5.34 11.27 6.63
CA GLU A 24 4.32 11.18 5.58
C GLU A 24 4.89 10.70 4.24
N TYR A 25 6.01 11.27 3.80
CA TYR A 25 6.68 10.83 2.57
C TYR A 25 7.17 9.38 2.65
N ALA A 26 7.72 8.97 3.80
CA ALA A 26 8.18 7.60 4.00
C ALA A 26 7.01 6.60 3.93
N VAL A 27 5.91 6.88 4.64
CA VAL A 27 4.72 6.04 4.63
C VAL A 27 4.06 6.02 3.25
N GLY A 28 3.98 7.18 2.57
CA GLY A 28 3.46 7.26 1.21
C GLY A 28 4.25 6.41 0.22
N THR A 29 5.58 6.42 0.33
CA THR A 29 6.46 5.59 -0.50
C THR A 29 6.27 4.10 -0.23
N ILE A 30 6.19 3.70 1.05
CA ILE A 30 5.96 2.31 1.44
C ILE A 30 4.58 1.83 0.95
N ALA A 31 3.54 2.66 1.09
CA ALA A 31 2.20 2.35 0.62
C ALA A 31 2.19 2.14 -0.91
N ALA A 32 2.86 3.03 -1.66
CA ALA A 32 2.99 2.91 -3.11
C ALA A 32 3.75 1.63 -3.51
N ALA A 33 4.87 1.32 -2.85
CA ALA A 33 5.66 0.12 -3.12
C ALA A 33 4.88 -1.18 -2.82
N ALA A 34 4.11 -1.20 -1.74
CA ALA A 34 3.25 -2.33 -1.39
C ALA A 34 2.15 -2.55 -2.44
N PHE A 35 1.51 -1.46 -2.88
CA PHE A 35 0.48 -1.53 -3.92
C PHE A 35 1.06 -1.97 -5.27
N ALA A 36 2.22 -1.44 -5.67
CA ALA A 36 2.92 -1.86 -6.89
C ALA A 36 3.28 -3.35 -6.85
N SER A 37 3.71 -3.86 -5.69
CA SER A 37 4.01 -5.29 -5.50
C SER A 37 2.77 -6.17 -5.66
N LEU A 38 1.62 -5.73 -5.14
CA LEU A 38 0.35 -6.42 -5.32
C LEU A 38 -0.07 -6.45 -6.80
N LEU A 39 -0.01 -5.31 -7.49
CA LEU A 39 -0.30 -5.23 -8.92
C LEU A 39 0.64 -6.10 -9.75
N PHE A 40 1.92 -6.10 -9.43
CA PHE A 40 2.91 -6.95 -10.10
C PHE A 40 2.50 -8.42 -9.99
N LYS A 41 2.18 -8.90 -8.78
CA LYS A 41 1.70 -10.27 -8.58
C LYS A 41 0.45 -10.60 -9.39
N ILE A 42 -0.50 -9.66 -9.47
CA ILE A 42 -1.73 -9.85 -10.25
C ILE A 42 -1.40 -9.98 -11.73
N VAL A 43 -0.62 -9.06 -12.30
CA VAL A 43 -0.29 -9.05 -13.73
C VAL A 43 0.59 -10.24 -14.11
N THR A 44 1.45 -10.71 -13.21
CA THR A 44 2.31 -11.90 -13.44
C THR A 44 1.60 -13.22 -13.15
N SER A 45 0.34 -13.20 -12.74
CA SER A 45 -0.41 -14.42 -12.40
C SER A 45 -0.70 -15.28 -13.64
N SER A 46 -0.86 -16.60 -13.43
CA SER A 46 -1.22 -17.52 -14.51
C SER A 46 -2.57 -17.18 -15.13
N GLN A 47 -3.53 -16.72 -14.33
CA GLN A 47 -4.86 -16.32 -14.78
C GLN A 47 -4.78 -15.15 -15.78
N VAL A 48 -4.06 -14.08 -15.45
CA VAL A 48 -3.90 -12.93 -16.35
C VAL A 48 -3.16 -13.32 -17.62
N LYS A 49 -2.11 -14.14 -17.50
CA LYS A 49 -1.39 -14.66 -18.67
C LYS A 49 -2.30 -15.47 -19.60
N GLN A 50 -3.14 -16.36 -19.04
CA GLN A 50 -4.09 -17.16 -19.83
C GLN A 50 -5.13 -16.30 -20.53
N LEU A 51 -5.68 -15.28 -19.86
CA LEU A 51 -6.61 -14.35 -20.49
C LEU A 51 -5.96 -13.59 -21.66
N LEU A 52 -4.73 -13.11 -21.50
CA LEU A 52 -3.99 -12.45 -22.58
C LEU A 52 -3.72 -13.40 -23.75
N LEU A 53 -3.31 -14.64 -23.47
CA LEU A 53 -3.10 -15.66 -24.50
C LEU A 53 -4.38 -15.93 -25.29
N GLN A 54 -5.53 -16.07 -24.62
CA GLN A 54 -6.81 -16.27 -25.29
C GLN A 54 -7.18 -15.10 -26.20
N ILE A 55 -6.90 -13.86 -25.81
CA ILE A 55 -7.13 -12.67 -26.65
C ILE A 55 -6.24 -12.74 -27.91
N ILE A 56 -4.96 -13.09 -27.75
CA ILE A 56 -4.02 -13.22 -28.88
C ILE A 56 -4.46 -14.35 -29.82
N GLU A 57 -4.79 -15.53 -29.29
CA GLU A 57 -5.27 -16.67 -30.10
C GLU A 57 -6.52 -16.31 -30.90
N LYS A 58 -7.48 -15.61 -30.28
CA LYS A 58 -8.68 -15.12 -30.98
C LYS A 58 -8.32 -14.14 -32.09
N ALA A 59 -7.40 -13.21 -31.84
CA ALA A 59 -6.99 -12.25 -32.85
C ALA A 59 -6.28 -12.92 -34.03
N LEU A 60 -5.43 -13.92 -33.78
CA LEU A 60 -4.73 -14.67 -34.83
C LEU A 60 -5.68 -15.55 -35.65
N ASN A 61 -6.67 -16.18 -35.01
CA ASN A 61 -7.65 -17.02 -35.71
C ASN A 61 -8.66 -16.21 -36.56
N LEU A 62 -8.78 -14.90 -36.33
CA LEU A 62 -9.56 -14.00 -37.19
C LEU A 62 -8.75 -13.46 -38.39
N ALA A 63 -7.42 -13.54 -38.32
CA ALA A 63 -6.51 -12.97 -39.31
C ALA A 63 -6.06 -13.99 -40.39
N GLY A 64 -6.21 -15.29 -40.13
CA GLY A 64 -6.01 -16.38 -41.09
C GLY A 64 -7.34 -16.87 -41.66
#